data_AF-A0AA43IMH6-F1
#
_entry.id   AF-A0AA43IMH6-F1
#
_cell.length_a   1.000
_cell.length_b   1.000
_cell.length_c   1.000
_cell.angle_alpha   90.00
_cell.angle_beta   90.00
_cell.angle_gamma   90.00
#
_symmetry.space_group_name_H-M   'P 1'
#
loop_
_entity.id
_entity.type
_entity.pdbx_description
1 polymer ?
#
loop_
_entity_poly.entity_id
_entity_poly.type
_entity_poly.pdbx_seq_one_letter_code
_entity_poly.pdbx_strand_id
1 'polypeptide(L)'
;MGANVPLWSVIPQEVLLDQIPDGIRKEEINAAFQKVVVPEQVITQLAQHFGENYQSKTYAIRSSATEEDGKRFSFAGQFESFLHVPFSDIQKAVKAVWQSAVSERVIKYREENKLTFQFGIGVIIQEMICADVAGV
;
A
#
# COMPACT_ATOMS: atom_id res chain seq x y z
N MET A 1 -6.13 -23.86 -18.12
CA MET A 1 -4.85 -23.13 -18.24
C MET A 1 -5.00 -21.84 -17.45
N GLY A 2 -4.29 -21.72 -16.34
CA GLY A 2 -4.38 -20.56 -15.45
C GLY A 2 -3.56 -19.39 -15.97
N ALA A 3 -3.96 -18.17 -15.63
CA ALA A 3 -3.16 -16.98 -15.89
C ALA A 3 -1.85 -17.04 -15.07
N ASN A 4 -0.71 -16.77 -15.70
CA ASN A 4 0.56 -16.57 -15.00
C ASN A 4 0.50 -15.21 -14.30
N VAL A 5 0.06 -15.21 -13.04
CA VAL A 5 0.09 -14.02 -12.19
C VAL A 5 1.45 -14.01 -11.46
N PRO A 6 2.24 -12.93 -11.55
CA PRO A 6 3.47 -12.80 -10.77
C PRO A 6 3.18 -13.01 -9.29
N LEU A 7 4.14 -13.55 -8.52
CA LEU A 7 3.98 -13.70 -7.07
C LEU A 7 3.65 -12.35 -6.44
N TRP A 8 2.68 -12.34 -5.54
CA TRP A 8 2.25 -11.15 -4.83
C TRP A 8 1.81 -11.48 -3.41
N SER A 9 1.82 -10.47 -2.56
CA SER A 9 1.33 -10.52 -1.18
C SER A 9 0.67 -9.20 -0.82
N VAL A 10 -0.15 -9.20 0.22
CA VAL A 10 -0.82 -8.00 0.74
C VAL A 10 -0.36 -7.79 2.17
N ILE A 11 0.06 -6.57 2.47
CA ILE A 11 0.15 -6.06 3.84
C ILE A 11 -1.25 -5.53 4.19
N PRO A 12 -1.99 -6.19 5.10
CA PRO A 12 -3.33 -5.75 5.47
C PRO A 12 -3.32 -4.38 6.13
N GLN A 13 -4.43 -3.65 6.02
CA GLN A 13 -4.57 -2.33 6.63
C GLN A 13 -4.48 -2.37 8.17
N GLU A 14 -4.78 -3.52 8.77
CA GLU A 14 -4.72 -3.77 10.21
C GLU A 14 -3.29 -3.56 10.74
N VAL A 15 -2.27 -3.91 9.95
CA VAL A 15 -0.86 -3.67 10.30
C VAL A 15 -0.58 -2.18 10.55
N LEU A 16 -1.25 -1.30 9.80
CA LEU A 16 -1.20 0.14 10.00
C LEU A 16 -2.09 0.57 11.16
N LEU A 17 -3.34 0.13 11.17
CA LEU A 17 -4.36 0.59 12.12
C LEU A 17 -4.02 0.21 13.57
N ASP A 18 -3.41 -0.94 13.81
CA ASP A 18 -2.98 -1.40 15.15
C ASP A 18 -1.94 -0.47 15.79
N GLN A 19 -1.29 0.39 15.00
CA GLN A 19 -0.31 1.38 15.47
C GLN A 19 -0.91 2.77 15.70
N ILE A 20 -2.18 2.98 15.31
CA ILE A 20 -2.86 4.26 15.41
C ILE A 20 -3.87 4.19 16.56
N PRO A 21 -3.87 5.15 17.51
CA PRO A 21 -4.85 5.17 18.59
C PRO A 21 -6.29 5.28 18.08
N ASP A 22 -7.19 4.53 18.72
CA ASP A 22 -8.63 4.69 18.50
C ASP A 22 -9.08 6.12 18.80
N GLY A 23 -9.95 6.66 17.95
CA GLY A 23 -10.51 8.01 18.13
C GLY A 23 -9.51 9.16 17.92
N ILE A 24 -8.39 8.92 17.23
CA ILE A 24 -7.42 9.97 16.90
C ILE A 24 -8.09 11.19 16.26
N ARG A 25 -7.70 12.38 16.72
CA ARG A 25 -8.22 13.65 16.19
C ARG A 25 -7.63 13.95 14.81
N LYS A 26 -8.37 14.67 13.96
CA LYS A 26 -7.96 14.95 12.57
C LYS A 26 -6.59 15.63 12.49
N GLU A 27 -6.34 16.57 13.38
CA GLU A 27 -5.09 17.32 13.48
C GLU A 27 -3.85 16.46 13.85
N GLU A 28 -4.07 15.26 14.42
CA GLU A 28 -2.99 14.36 14.87
C GLU A 28 -2.66 13.25 13.87
N ILE A 29 -3.51 13.02 12.87
CA ILE A 29 -3.39 11.92 11.89
C ILE A 29 -2.01 11.94 11.22
N ASN A 30 -1.61 13.08 10.66
CA ASN A 30 -0.35 13.21 9.94
C ASN A 30 0.85 12.87 10.83
N ALA A 31 0.84 13.33 12.09
CA ALA A 31 1.90 13.03 13.05
C ALA A 31 1.93 11.55 13.43
N ALA A 32 0.77 10.88 13.53
CA ALA A 32 0.70 9.45 13.80
C ALA A 32 1.24 8.63 12.61
N PHE A 33 0.84 8.95 11.38
CA PHE A 33 1.32 8.33 10.14
C PHE A 33 2.82 8.58 9.86
N GLN A 34 3.42 9.61 10.45
CA GLN A 34 4.88 9.77 10.39
C GLN A 34 5.61 8.77 11.28
N LYS A 35 4.98 8.31 12.36
CA LYS A 35 5.59 7.40 13.36
C LYS A 35 5.39 5.93 13.04
N VAL A 36 4.42 5.58 12.20
CA VAL A 36 4.18 4.16 11.84
C VAL A 36 5.40 3.54 11.18
N VAL A 37 5.57 2.25 11.42
CA VAL A 37 6.63 1.42 10.87
C VAL A 37 6.03 0.17 10.28
N VAL A 38 6.67 -0.40 9.25
CA VAL A 38 6.32 -1.74 8.78
C VAL A 38 7.04 -2.73 9.71
N PRO A 39 6.32 -3.56 10.49
CA PRO A 39 6.95 -4.47 11.45
C PRO A 39 7.94 -5.42 10.77
N GLU A 40 9.05 -5.73 11.42
CA GLU A 40 10.08 -6.62 10.87
C GLU A 40 9.53 -8.01 10.54
N GLN A 41 8.60 -8.51 11.36
CA GLN A 41 7.90 -9.77 11.11
C GLN A 41 7.20 -9.80 9.74
N VAL A 42 6.60 -8.69 9.31
CA VAL A 42 5.97 -8.60 7.98
C VAL A 42 7.02 -8.74 6.88
N ILE A 43 8.19 -8.11 7.05
CA ILE A 43 9.29 -8.20 6.09
C ILE A 43 9.87 -9.62 6.04
N THR A 44 10.02 -10.28 7.19
CA THR A 44 10.44 -11.69 7.24
C THR A 44 9.44 -12.59 6.52
N GLN A 45 8.15 -12.38 6.72
CA GLN A 45 7.10 -13.15 6.03
C GLN A 45 7.12 -12.92 4.52
N LEU A 46 7.34 -11.67 4.07
CA LEU A 46 7.50 -11.37 2.65
C LEU A 46 8.73 -12.05 2.05
N ALA A 47 9.87 -12.03 2.74
CA ALA A 47 11.09 -12.71 2.28
C ALA A 47 10.86 -14.22 2.13
N GLN A 48 10.18 -14.85 3.10
CA GLN A 48 9.82 -16.27 3.03
C GLN A 48 8.85 -16.56 1.87
N HIS A 49 7.86 -15.70 1.65
CA HIS A 49 6.86 -15.84 0.59
C HIS A 49 7.45 -15.72 -0.82
N PHE A 50 8.34 -14.75 -1.03
CA PHE A 50 8.97 -14.54 -2.34
C PHE A 50 10.11 -15.52 -2.64
N GLY A 51 10.53 -16.30 -1.63
CA GLY A 51 11.44 -17.42 -1.79
C GLY A 51 12.89 -17.03 -2.05
N GLU A 52 13.67 -18.00 -2.51
CA GLU A 52 15.09 -17.80 -2.79
C GLU A 52 15.29 -16.74 -3.89
N ASN A 53 16.30 -15.88 -3.72
CA ASN A 53 16.60 -14.73 -4.59
C ASN A 53 15.65 -13.52 -4.46
N TYR A 54 14.81 -13.44 -3.43
CA TYR A 54 13.94 -12.27 -3.21
C TYR A 54 14.70 -10.92 -3.24
N GLN A 55 15.98 -10.90 -2.83
CA GLN A 55 16.83 -9.71 -2.81
C GLN A 55 17.31 -9.26 -4.20
N SER A 56 17.40 -10.16 -5.19
CA SER A 56 17.85 -9.82 -6.55
C SER A 56 16.72 -9.38 -7.47
N LYS A 57 15.49 -9.34 -6.95
CA LYS A 57 14.28 -8.97 -7.68
C LYS A 57 13.82 -7.57 -7.28
N THR A 58 12.90 -7.03 -8.07
CA THR A 58 12.23 -5.77 -7.75
C THR A 58 10.72 -5.97 -7.66
N TYR A 59 10.04 -5.04 -7.00
CA TYR A 59 8.64 -5.17 -6.62
C TYR A 59 7.86 -3.91 -7.00
N ALA A 60 6.61 -4.10 -7.38
CA ALA A 60 5.60 -3.06 -7.42
C ALA A 60 4.94 -2.96 -6.04
N ILE A 61 4.84 -1.74 -5.53
CA ILE A 61 4.20 -1.40 -4.26
C ILE A 61 3.01 -0.53 -4.58
N ARG A 62 1.81 -1.02 -4.31
CA ARG A 62 0.56 -0.37 -4.70
C ARG A 62 -0.38 -0.31 -3.52
N SER A 63 -1.07 0.81 -3.37
CA SER A 63 -2.23 0.90 -2.49
C SER A 63 -3.30 -0.12 -2.88
N SER A 64 -3.98 -0.67 -1.89
CA SER A 64 -5.20 -1.45 -2.04
C SER A 64 -6.23 -0.86 -1.08
N ALA A 65 -7.14 -0.05 -1.63
CA ALA A 65 -8.22 0.52 -0.85
C ALA A 65 -9.47 -0.34 -1.00
N THR A 66 -10.05 -0.79 0.10
CA THR A 66 -11.29 -1.58 0.13
C THR A 66 -12.48 -0.83 -0.49
N GLU A 67 -12.40 0.49 -0.64
CA GLU A 67 -13.41 1.33 -1.31
C GLU A 67 -13.22 1.46 -2.83
N GLU A 68 -12.23 0.81 -3.46
CA GLU A 68 -12.04 0.82 -4.92
C GLU A 68 -13.14 0.12 -5.71
N ASP A 69 -13.99 -0.69 -5.07
CA ASP A 69 -15.07 -1.46 -5.71
C ASP A 69 -16.47 -0.79 -5.64
N GLY A 70 -16.52 0.50 -5.30
CA GLY A 70 -17.77 1.27 -5.39
C GLY A 70 -18.05 1.70 -6.84
N LYS A 71 -19.19 1.28 -7.42
CA LYS A 71 -19.73 1.70 -8.76
C LYS A 71 -19.79 3.22 -9.04
N ARG A 72 -19.37 4.09 -8.12
CA ARG A 72 -19.50 5.54 -8.17
C ARG A 72 -18.20 6.34 -8.02
N PHE A 73 -17.11 5.77 -7.47
CA PHE A 73 -15.89 6.54 -7.19
C PHE A 73 -14.66 5.70 -7.45
N SER A 74 -13.84 6.13 -8.41
CA SER A 74 -12.54 5.53 -8.66
C SER A 74 -11.48 6.39 -7.98
N PHE A 75 -10.79 5.84 -6.98
CA PHE A 75 -9.59 6.44 -6.42
C PHE A 75 -8.36 6.28 -7.34
N ALA A 76 -8.56 5.81 -8.59
CA ALA A 76 -7.50 5.63 -9.57
C ALA A 76 -6.65 6.90 -9.70
N GLY A 77 -5.36 6.75 -9.42
CA GLY A 77 -4.37 7.84 -9.52
C GLY A 77 -4.30 8.81 -8.34
N GLN A 78 -4.96 8.51 -7.20
CA GLN A 78 -4.81 9.34 -5.99
C GLN A 78 -3.77 8.83 -4.99
N PHE A 79 -3.46 7.55 -5.00
CA PHE A 79 -2.45 6.96 -4.13
C PHE A 79 -1.13 6.79 -4.86
N GLU A 80 -0.03 6.90 -4.11
CA GLU A 80 1.29 6.64 -4.68
C GLU A 80 1.44 5.15 -5.01
N SER A 81 2.06 4.87 -6.16
CA SER A 81 2.45 3.53 -6.57
C SER A 81 3.91 3.58 -6.99
N PHE A 82 4.70 2.63 -6.50
CA PHE A 82 6.13 2.54 -6.79
C PHE A 82 6.39 1.29 -7.61
N LEU A 83 7.19 1.42 -8.66
CA LEU A 83 7.63 0.30 -9.50
C LEU A 83 9.13 0.09 -9.33
N HIS A 84 9.58 -1.13 -9.63
CA HIS A 84 11.00 -1.50 -9.56
C HIS A 84 11.66 -1.24 -8.19
N VAL A 85 10.90 -1.38 -7.10
CA VAL A 85 11.43 -1.19 -5.75
C VAL A 85 12.29 -2.40 -5.36
N PRO A 86 13.57 -2.22 -5.01
CA PRO A 86 14.39 -3.32 -4.50
C PRO A 86 13.86 -3.79 -3.14
N PHE A 87 14.08 -5.06 -2.78
CA PHE A 87 13.53 -5.60 -1.53
C PHE A 87 13.94 -4.79 -0.28
N SER A 88 15.17 -4.26 -0.27
CA SER A 88 15.69 -3.42 0.82
C SER A 88 14.85 -2.16 1.09
N ASP A 89 14.12 -1.68 0.09
CA ASP A 89 13.40 -0.41 0.14
C ASP A 89 11.90 -0.60 0.34
N ILE A 90 11.41 -1.86 0.44
CA ILE A 90 9.98 -2.16 0.59
C ILE A 90 9.38 -1.44 1.80
N GLN A 91 10.05 -1.46 2.97
CA GLN A 91 9.55 -0.77 4.17
C GLN A 91 9.31 0.73 3.92
N LYS A 92 10.27 1.37 3.24
CA LYS A 92 10.19 2.80 2.92
C LYS A 92 9.06 3.09 1.92
N ALA A 93 8.94 2.27 0.88
CA ALA A 93 7.90 2.43 -0.13
C ALA A 93 6.49 2.21 0.46
N VAL A 94 6.29 1.17 1.27
CA VAL A 94 5.02 0.90 1.96
C VAL A 94 4.64 2.08 2.87
N LYS A 95 5.61 2.62 3.63
CA LYS A 95 5.36 3.79 4.47
C LYS A 95 4.95 5.02 3.66
N ALA A 96 5.56 5.25 2.50
CA ALA A 96 5.17 6.33 1.61
C ALA A 96 3.74 6.13 1.07
N VAL A 97 3.36 4.89 0.70
CA VAL A 97 1.97 4.57 0.30
C VAL A 97 0.99 4.89 1.43
N TRP A 98 1.25 4.45 2.67
CA TRP A 98 0.41 4.79 3.82
C TRP A 98 0.30 6.30 4.05
N GLN A 99 1.41 7.03 3.94
CA GLN A 99 1.41 8.49 4.07
C GLN A 99 0.62 9.20 2.97
N SER A 100 0.61 8.65 1.75
CA SER A 100 -0.18 9.22 0.64
C SER A 100 -1.69 9.19 0.92
N ALA A 101 -2.16 8.20 1.70
CA ALA A 101 -3.58 8.04 2.04
C ALA A 101 -4.13 9.14 2.96
N VAL A 102 -3.24 9.87 3.65
CA VAL A 102 -3.60 10.99 4.53
C VAL A 102 -3.17 12.35 3.96
N SER A 103 -2.79 12.38 2.68
CA SER A 103 -2.48 13.65 1.99
C SER A 103 -3.70 14.57 1.92
N GLU A 104 -3.48 15.89 1.94
CA GLU A 104 -4.55 16.89 1.86
C GLU A 104 -5.49 16.65 0.67
N ARG A 105 -4.94 16.17 -0.46
CA ARG A 105 -5.72 15.84 -1.66
C ARG A 105 -6.72 14.71 -1.41
N VAL A 106 -6.29 13.63 -0.76
CA VAL A 106 -7.16 12.48 -0.46
C VAL A 106 -8.19 12.85 0.60
N ILE A 107 -7.79 13.62 1.61
CA ILE A 107 -8.70 14.16 2.64
C ILE A 107 -9.81 14.99 1.99
N LYS A 108 -9.42 15.97 1.16
CA LYS A 108 -10.36 16.86 0.48
C LYS A 108 -11.29 16.08 -0.46
N TYR A 109 -10.76 15.13 -1.22
CA TYR A 109 -11.57 14.29 -2.10
C TYR A 109 -12.62 13.48 -1.33
N ARG A 110 -12.26 12.89 -0.18
CA ARG A 110 -13.21 12.17 0.67
C ARG A 110 -14.29 13.10 1.24
N GLU A 111 -13.92 14.30 1.67
CA GLU A 111 -14.87 15.31 2.19
C GLU A 111 -15.86 15.77 1.10
N GLU A 112 -15.37 16.08 -0.11
CA GLU A 112 -16.20 16.47 -1.26
C GLU A 112 -17.20 15.37 -1.65
N ASN A 113 -16.79 14.10 -1.56
CA ASN A 113 -17.63 12.95 -1.92
C ASN A 113 -18.43 12.37 -0.74
N LYS A 114 -18.39 13.01 0.44
CA LYS A 114 -19.05 12.58 1.68
C LYS A 114 -18.75 11.12 2.05
N LEU A 115 -17.53 10.68 1.75
CA LEU A 115 -17.06 9.33 2.07
C LEU A 115 -16.67 9.26 3.55
N THR A 116 -16.89 8.10 4.17
CA THR A 116 -16.45 7.89 5.55
C THR A 116 -14.92 7.95 5.60
N PHE A 117 -14.40 8.61 6.63
CA PHE A 117 -12.96 8.70 6.80
C PHE A 117 -12.42 7.37 7.35
N GLN A 118 -11.99 6.48 6.47
CA GLN A 118 -11.23 5.28 6.84
C GLN A 118 -9.74 5.54 6.58
N PHE A 119 -8.94 5.46 7.63
CA PHE A 119 -7.48 5.69 7.59
C PHE A 119 -6.71 4.50 7.03
N GLY A 120 -7.29 3.30 7.14
CA GLY A 120 -6.66 2.05 6.76
C GLY A 120 -6.58 1.92 5.24
N ILE A 121 -5.40 1.57 4.74
CA ILE A 121 -5.21 1.13 3.37
C ILE A 121 -4.28 -0.08 3.38
N GLY A 122 -4.67 -1.12 2.65
CA GLY A 122 -3.80 -2.25 2.40
C GLY A 122 -2.71 -1.87 1.40
N VAL A 123 -1.62 -2.64 1.37
CA VAL A 123 -0.55 -2.45 0.38
C VAL A 123 -0.24 -3.76 -0.31
N ILE A 124 -0.44 -3.80 -1.62
CA ILE A 124 -0.05 -4.92 -2.47
C ILE A 124 1.44 -4.80 -2.80
N ILE A 125 2.16 -5.89 -2.56
CA ILE A 125 3.55 -6.10 -2.96
C ILE A 125 3.55 -7.16 -4.06
N GLN A 126 3.94 -6.81 -5.27
CA GLN A 126 3.94 -7.72 -6.41
C GLN A 126 5.33 -7.80 -7.02
N GLU A 127 5.83 -9.01 -7.27
CA GLU A 127 7.08 -9.23 -7.98
C GLU A 127 7.01 -8.64 -9.40
N MET A 128 8.01 -7.83 -9.76
CA MET A 128 8.13 -7.29 -11.12
C MET A 128 8.70 -8.35 -12.04
N ILE A 129 8.06 -8.54 -13.19
CA ILE A 129 8.58 -9.34 -14.29
C ILE A 129 9.24 -8.39 -15.29
N CYS A 130 10.41 -8.75 -15.81
CA CYS A 130 10.95 -8.11 -17.01
C CYS A 130 10.07 -8.48 -18.20
N ALA A 131 9.10 -7.62 -18.51
CA ALA A 131 8.24 -7.80 -19.66
C ALA A 131 8.79 -7.00 -20.85
N ASP A 132 8.89 -7.63 -22.02
CA ASP A 132 9.25 -6.95 -23.27
C ASP A 132 8.14 -6.02 -23.77
N VAL A 133 6.87 -6.26 -23.36
CA VAL A 133 5.69 -5.48 -23.71
C VAL A 133 4.70 -5.46 -22.53
N ALA A 134 4.03 -4.34 -22.28
CA ALA A 134 2.93 -4.19 -21.30
C ALA A 134 1.72 -3.49 -21.94
N GLY A 135 0.50 -3.84 -21.51
CA GLY A 135 -0.76 -3.28 -22.01
C GLY A 135 -1.91 -3.38 -21.01
N VAL A 136 -3.04 -2.75 -21.34
CA VAL A 136 -4.32 -2.79 -20.59
C VAL A 136 -5.41 -3.30 -21.52
#